data_AF-A0A7Y5G431-F1
#
_entry.id   AF-A0A7Y5G431-F1
#
_cell.length_a   1.000
_cell.length_b   1.000
_cell.length_c   1.000
_cell.angle_alpha   90.00
_cell.angle_beta   90.00
_cell.angle_gamma   90.00
#
_symmetry.space_group_name_H-M   'P 1'
#
loop_
_entity.id
_entity.type
_entity.pdbx_description
1 polymer ?
#
loop_
_entity_poly.entity_id
_entity_poly.type
_entity_poly.pdbx_seq_one_letter_code
_entity_poly.pdbx_strand_id
1 'polypeptide(L)'
;PVAAAALGLPVAAPPAVSREQAPESYPAFDDFMQLREKEIIGWALKKSGNNISEAARLLQIPRTTLTSKMSRLFPALAQAEAEDKTSDSYFKAKSLP
;
A
#
# COMPACT_ATOMS: atom_id res chain seq x y z
N PRO A 1 -38.70 46.40 -33.31
CA PRO A 1 -38.43 45.86 -31.95
C PRO A 1 -37.89 44.42 -32.08
N VAL A 2 -36.57 44.25 -32.02
CA VAL A 2 -35.92 42.93 -32.10
C VAL A 2 -35.05 42.76 -30.86
N ALA A 3 -35.31 41.69 -30.13
CA ALA A 3 -34.78 41.38 -28.83
C ALA A 3 -33.28 41.03 -28.88
N ALA A 4 -32.49 41.64 -27.98
CA ALA A 4 -31.11 41.26 -27.71
C ALA A 4 -31.02 40.72 -26.27
N ALA A 5 -31.18 39.41 -26.13
CA ALA A 5 -30.96 38.70 -24.88
C ALA A 5 -29.44 38.52 -24.67
N ALA A 6 -28.85 39.37 -23.82
CA ALA A 6 -27.48 39.23 -23.36
C ALA A 6 -27.40 38.13 -22.28
N LEU A 7 -26.99 36.93 -22.68
CA LEU A 7 -26.63 35.86 -21.75
C LEU A 7 -25.23 36.15 -21.18
N GLY A 8 -25.19 36.75 -19.99
CA GLY A 8 -23.99 36.84 -19.17
C GLY A 8 -23.74 35.50 -18.47
N LEU A 9 -22.79 34.71 -18.97
CA LEU A 9 -22.24 33.56 -18.24
C LEU A 9 -21.01 34.04 -17.44
N PRO A 10 -20.98 33.87 -16.11
CA PRO A 10 -19.76 34.11 -15.34
C PRO A 10 -18.75 32.99 -15.64
N VAL A 11 -17.60 33.35 -16.22
CA VAL A 11 -16.42 32.48 -16.27
C VAL A 11 -16.00 32.21 -14.82
N ALA A 12 -16.36 31.02 -14.32
CA ALA A 12 -15.86 30.52 -13.06
C ALA A 12 -14.34 30.33 -13.21
N ALA A 13 -13.58 31.12 -12.45
CA ALA A 13 -12.14 30.99 -12.35
C ALA A 13 -11.76 29.53 -12.00
N PRO A 14 -10.72 28.96 -12.63
CA PRO A 14 -10.28 27.63 -12.25
C PRO A 14 -9.90 27.60 -10.76
N PRO A 15 -10.28 26.55 -10.02
CA PRO A 15 -9.91 26.44 -8.62
C PRO A 15 -8.39 26.49 -8.50
N ALA A 16 -7.91 27.34 -7.60
CA ALA A 16 -6.51 27.49 -7.27
C ALA A 16 -5.91 26.10 -6.97
N VAL A 17 -5.16 25.58 -7.92
CA VAL A 17 -4.31 24.41 -7.71
C VAL A 17 -3.27 24.80 -6.68
N SER A 18 -3.47 24.34 -5.45
CA SER A 18 -2.47 24.40 -4.39
C SER A 18 -1.17 23.82 -4.95
N ARG A 19 -0.20 24.68 -5.24
CA ARG A 19 1.14 24.26 -5.61
C ARG A 19 1.72 23.55 -4.41
N GLU A 20 1.71 22.22 -4.45
CA GLU A 20 2.51 21.39 -3.54
C GLU A 20 3.93 21.97 -3.54
N GLN A 21 4.34 22.43 -2.35
CA GLN A 21 5.68 22.95 -2.12
C GLN A 21 6.66 21.85 -2.54
N ALA A 22 7.45 22.13 -3.58
CA ALA A 22 8.53 21.23 -3.96
C ALA A 22 9.45 21.07 -2.75
N PRO A 23 9.84 19.84 -2.39
CA PRO A 23 10.77 19.65 -1.28
C PRO A 23 12.09 20.35 -1.62
N GLU A 24 12.60 21.16 -0.68
CA GLU A 24 13.88 21.90 -0.79
C GLU A 24 15.07 20.98 -1.11
N SER A 25 14.94 19.68 -0.83
CA SER A 25 15.89 18.64 -1.22
C SER A 25 15.16 17.31 -1.43
N TYR A 26 15.57 16.56 -2.46
CA TYR A 26 15.07 15.20 -2.65
C TYR A 26 15.63 14.29 -1.54
N PRO A 27 14.79 13.41 -0.96
CA PRO A 27 15.26 12.41 -0.01
C PRO A 27 16.34 11.52 -0.65
N ALA A 28 17.19 10.93 0.19
CA ALA A 28 18.16 9.95 -0.27
C ALA A 28 17.43 8.82 -1.02
N PHE A 29 18.10 8.28 -2.04
CA PHE A 29 17.53 7.27 -2.92
C PHE A 29 16.93 6.09 -2.14
N ASP A 30 17.68 5.54 -1.18
CA ASP A 30 17.24 4.41 -0.37
C ASP A 30 15.97 4.73 0.44
N ASP A 31 15.86 5.92 1.03
CA ASP A 31 14.70 6.33 1.81
C ASP A 31 13.46 6.48 0.93
N PHE A 32 13.64 7.11 -0.25
CA PHE A 32 12.55 7.28 -1.21
C PHE A 32 12.05 5.94 -1.74
N MET A 33 12.98 5.06 -2.10
CA MET A 33 12.63 3.73 -2.61
C MET A 33 11.92 2.90 -1.56
N GLN A 34 12.38 2.93 -0.30
CA GLN A 34 11.69 2.25 0.80
C GLN A 34 10.29 2.80 1.04
N LEU A 35 10.11 4.12 0.98
CA LEU A 35 8.79 4.74 1.13
C LEU A 35 7.83 4.26 0.04
N ARG A 36 8.25 4.34 -1.22
CA ARG A 36 7.42 3.90 -2.37
C ARG A 36 7.16 2.41 -2.34
N GLU A 37 8.14 1.62 -1.94
CA GLU A 37 7.98 0.18 -1.78
C GLU A 37 6.94 -0.16 -0.70
N LYS A 38 6.96 0.51 0.45
CA LYS A 38 5.96 0.34 1.51
C LYS A 38 4.55 0.70 1.03
N GLU A 39 4.41 1.81 0.30
CA GLU A 39 3.13 2.24 -0.26
C GLU A 39 2.55 1.20 -1.23
N ILE A 40 3.38 0.71 -2.15
CA ILE A 40 2.96 -0.27 -3.18
C ILE A 40 2.56 -1.61 -2.53
N ILE A 41 3.36 -2.09 -1.56
CA ILE A 41 3.05 -3.32 -0.82
C ILE A 41 1.78 -3.14 0.01
N GLY A 42 1.62 -2.02 0.70
CA GLY A 42 0.42 -1.70 1.47
C GLY A 42 -0.84 -1.65 0.60
N TRP A 43 -0.74 -1.04 -0.59
CA TRP A 43 -1.82 -1.03 -1.57
C TRP A 43 -2.21 -2.45 -2.02
N ALA A 44 -1.22 -3.29 -2.34
CA ALA A 44 -1.47 -4.66 -2.78
C ALA A 44 -2.13 -5.49 -1.68
N LEU A 45 -1.67 -5.37 -0.43
CA LEU A 45 -2.24 -6.05 0.72
C LEU A 45 -3.68 -5.61 1.02
N LYS A 46 -3.95 -4.30 0.96
CA LYS A 46 -5.31 -3.78 1.13
C LYS A 46 -6.24 -4.31 0.03
N LYS A 47 -5.76 -4.36 -1.21
CA LYS A 47 -6.54 -4.87 -2.36
C LYS A 47 -6.78 -6.37 -2.28
N SER A 48 -5.85 -7.13 -1.71
CA SER A 48 -5.95 -8.58 -1.56
C SER A 48 -6.62 -9.04 -0.25
N GLY A 49 -7.04 -8.12 0.61
CA GLY A 49 -7.61 -8.46 1.92
C GLY A 49 -6.59 -9.15 2.83
N ASN A 50 -5.36 -8.65 2.88
CA ASN A 50 -4.22 -9.20 3.63
C ASN A 50 -3.73 -10.57 3.14
N ASN A 51 -4.20 -11.06 1.99
CA ASN A 51 -3.68 -12.28 1.39
C ASN A 51 -2.33 -12.02 0.70
N ILE A 52 -1.26 -12.59 1.25
CA ILE A 52 0.12 -12.42 0.78
C ILE A 52 0.31 -13.02 -0.62
N SER A 53 -0.27 -14.18 -0.90
CA SER A 53 -0.13 -14.86 -2.20
C SER A 53 -0.80 -14.05 -3.31
N GLU A 54 -2.00 -13.52 -3.05
CA GLU A 54 -2.68 -12.64 -4.01
C GLU A 54 -1.98 -11.29 -4.15
N ALA A 55 -1.46 -10.70 -3.06
CA ALA A 55 -0.66 -9.48 -3.13
C ALA A 55 0.62 -9.67 -3.98
N ALA A 56 1.30 -10.80 -3.83
CA ALA A 56 2.47 -11.15 -4.63
C ALA A 56 2.12 -11.30 -6.11
N ARG A 57 0.96 -11.90 -6.41
CA ARG A 57 0.42 -12.02 -7.78
C ARG A 57 0.09 -10.66 -8.39
N LEU A 58 -0.51 -9.75 -7.61
CA LEU A 58 -0.81 -8.37 -8.04
C LEU A 58 0.47 -7.57 -8.35
N LEU A 59 1.51 -7.77 -7.56
CA LEU A 59 2.82 -7.11 -7.72
C LEU A 59 3.72 -7.81 -8.74
N GLN A 60 3.30 -8.96 -9.28
CA GLN A 60 4.08 -9.81 -10.19
C GLN A 60 5.47 -10.18 -9.68
N ILE A 61 5.58 -10.46 -8.38
CA ILE A 61 6.82 -10.92 -7.75
C ILE A 61 6.60 -12.27 -7.07
N PRO A 62 7.66 -13.09 -6.89
CA PRO A 62 7.55 -14.32 -6.11
C PRO A 62 7.07 -14.03 -4.68
N ARG A 63 6.24 -14.91 -4.12
CA ARG A 63 5.77 -14.82 -2.73
C ARG A 63 6.95 -14.71 -1.75
N THR A 64 8.01 -15.49 -1.97
CA THR A 64 9.24 -15.47 -1.15
C THR A 64 9.92 -14.10 -1.17
N THR A 65 9.94 -13.42 -2.32
CA THR A 65 10.46 -12.06 -2.46
C THR A 65 9.61 -11.05 -1.71
N LEU A 66 8.28 -11.13 -1.83
CA LEU A 66 7.37 -10.26 -1.09
C LEU A 66 7.54 -10.45 0.43
N THR A 67 7.61 -11.69 0.91
CA THR A 67 7.84 -11.98 2.33
C THR A 67 9.17 -11.43 2.82
N SER A 68 10.26 -11.58 2.06
CA SER A 68 11.57 -11.02 2.44
C SER A 68 11.54 -9.49 2.48
N LYS A 69 10.86 -8.84 1.53
CA LYS A 69 10.66 -7.37 1.53
C LYS A 69 9.82 -6.94 2.74
N MET A 70 8.74 -7.65 3.03
CA MET A 70 7.88 -7.34 4.17
C MET A 70 8.60 -7.46 5.51
N SER A 71 9.43 -8.49 5.70
CA SER A 71 10.21 -8.65 6.93
C SER A 71 11.20 -7.51 7.17
N ARG A 72 11.79 -6.94 6.12
CA ARG A 72 12.73 -5.81 6.23
C ARG A 72 12.01 -4.47 6.43
N LEU A 73 10.90 -4.26 5.73
CA LEU A 73 10.19 -2.98 5.70
C LEU A 73 9.17 -2.82 6.82
N PHE A 74 8.61 -3.92 7.32
CA PHE A 74 7.55 -3.96 8.34
C PHE A 74 7.96 -4.90 9.49
N PRO A 75 8.99 -4.55 10.27
CA PRO A 75 9.45 -5.36 11.40
C PRO A 75 8.32 -5.60 12.44
N ALA A 76 7.34 -4.70 12.54
CA ALA A 76 6.19 -4.83 13.43
C ALA A 76 5.18 -5.92 13.02
N LEU A 77 5.07 -6.24 11.73
CA LEU A 77 4.14 -7.29 11.26
C LEU A 77 4.73 -8.70 11.39
N ALA A 78 6.06 -8.81 11.42
CA ALA A 78 6.75 -10.09 11.53
C ALA A 78 6.64 -10.75 12.92
N GLN A 79 6.35 -9.98 13.98
CA GLN A 79 6.22 -10.50 15.35
C GLN A 79 4.82 -11.09 15.63
N ALA A 80 3.79 -10.68 14.89
CA ALA A 80 2.41 -11.12 15.12
C ALA A 80 2.11 -12.54 14.62
N GLU A 81 2.87 -13.06 13.65
CA GLU A 81 2.68 -14.41 13.10
C GLU A 81 3.47 -15.51 13.84
N ALA A 82 4.30 -15.13 14.83
CA ALA A 82 5.13 -16.09 15.57
C ALA A 82 4.37 -16.82 16.69
N GLU A 83 3.21 -16.35 17.12
CA GLU A 83 2.49 -16.90 18.29
C GLU A 83 1.40 -17.94 17.95
N ASP A 84 1.03 -18.11 16.67
CA ASP A 84 -0.08 -19.01 16.30
C ASP A 84 0.37 -20.45 15.92
N LYS A 85 1.67 -20.73 15.83
CA LYS A 85 2.17 -22.05 15.39
C LYS A 85 2.36 -23.09 16.51
N THR A 86 2.05 -22.75 17.76
CA THR A 86 2.23 -23.70 18.89
C THR A 86 1.05 -24.65 19.09
N SER A 87 -0.10 -24.44 18.45
CA SER A 87 -1.31 -25.22 18.76
C SER A 87 -1.48 -26.50 17.93
N ASP A 88 -1.01 -26.53 16.68
CA ASP A 88 -1.23 -27.69 15.79
C ASP A 88 -0.24 -28.84 16.05
N SER A 89 0.98 -28.51 16.51
CA SER A 89 2.00 -29.49 16.85
C SER A 89 1.70 -30.26 18.15
N TYR A 90 0.72 -29.83 18.96
CA TYR A 90 0.40 -30.45 20.25
C TYR A 90 -0.61 -31.61 20.14
N PHE A 91 -1.44 -31.65 19.09
CA PHE A 91 -2.42 -32.73 18.92
C PHE A 91 -1.85 -33.99 18.25
N LYS A 92 -0.78 -33.87 17.46
CA LYS A 92 -0.19 -35.02 16.74
C LYS A 92 0.75 -35.89 17.58
N ALA A 93 1.17 -35.44 18.77
CA ALA A 93 2.09 -36.16 19.65
C ALA A 93 1.43 -36.96 20.78
N LYS A 94 0.10 -36.88 20.96
CA LYS A 94 -0.64 -37.53 22.07
C LYS A 94 -1.63 -38.61 21.64
N SER A 95 -1.63 -39.00 20.36
CA SER A 95 -2.45 -40.10 19.86
C SER A 95 -1.57 -41.10 19.13
N LEU A 96 -0.85 -41.91 19.90
CA LEU A 96 -0.53 -43.28 19.51
C LEU A 96 -0.75 -44.20 20.73
N PRO A 97 -1.33 -45.39 20.51
CA PRO A 97 -1.85 -46.29 21.54
C PRO A 97 -0.78 -46.97 22.40
#